data_AF-A0A538RW66-F1
#
_entry.id   AF-A0A538RW66-F1
#
_cell.length_a   1.000
_cell.length_b   1.000
_cell.length_c   1.000
_cell.angle_alpha   90.00
_cell.angle_beta   90.00
_cell.angle_gamma   90.00
#
_symmetry.space_group_name_H-M   'P 1'
#
loop_
_entity.id
_entity.type
_entity.pdbx_description
1 polymer ?
#
loop_
_entity_poly.entity_id
_entity_poly.type
_entity_poly.pdbx_seq_one_letter_code
_entity_poly.pdbx_strand_id
1 'polypeptide(L)'
;MTLAVQSPHRQLPAKGRRVWALVRKEAHQMVRDPSSIAIGVVLPVLLILLFGYGLSLDVRHVPVAVVLEDPSPAARELAARFQLSPYFDVQLLTAMPLAQELMLARKVDGVVRIRPDF
;
A
#
# COMPACT_ATOMS: atom_id res chain seq x y z
N MET A 1 11.46 -41.83 -68.46
CA MET A 1 12.58 -41.61 -67.52
C MET A 1 13.04 -40.18 -67.74
N THR A 2 12.90 -39.21 -66.84
CA THR A 2 13.31 -39.26 -65.43
C THR A 2 12.54 -38.19 -64.63
N LEU A 3 11.89 -38.61 -63.55
CA LEU A 3 11.18 -37.75 -62.59
C LEU A 3 12.23 -37.04 -61.73
N ALA A 4 12.33 -35.71 -61.86
CA ALA A 4 13.10 -34.90 -60.91
C ALA A 4 12.27 -34.71 -59.64
N VAL A 5 12.63 -35.48 -58.62
CA VAL A 5 12.13 -35.43 -57.25
C VAL A 5 12.41 -34.04 -56.67
N GLN A 6 11.38 -33.22 -56.52
CA GLN A 6 11.46 -32.00 -55.70
C GLN A 6 11.64 -32.39 -54.23
N SER A 7 12.72 -31.88 -53.64
CA SER A 7 13.05 -32.10 -52.23
C SER A 7 12.27 -31.11 -51.35
N PRO A 8 11.56 -31.55 -50.30
CA PRO A 8 10.87 -30.64 -49.41
C PRO A 8 11.88 -29.99 -48.44
N HIS A 9 12.10 -28.67 -48.57
CA HIS A 9 12.78 -27.88 -47.55
C HIS A 9 11.95 -27.90 -46.26
N ARG A 10 12.34 -28.77 -45.33
CA ARG A 10 11.72 -28.95 -44.02
C ARG A 10 11.98 -27.73 -43.13
N GLN A 11 11.18 -26.67 -43.30
CA GLN A 11 11.12 -25.57 -42.34
C GLN A 11 10.24 -26.00 -41.16
N LEU A 12 10.85 -26.35 -40.02
CA LEU A 12 10.13 -26.47 -38.75
C LEU A 12 10.79 -25.61 -37.68
N PRO A 13 9.99 -25.02 -36.78
CA PRO A 13 10.27 -23.69 -36.25
C PRO A 13 10.86 -23.81 -34.85
N ALA A 14 12.06 -23.28 -34.65
CA ALA A 14 12.58 -23.08 -33.30
C ALA A 14 11.91 -21.83 -32.69
N LYS A 15 10.59 -21.89 -32.43
CA LYS A 15 9.80 -20.77 -31.86
C LYS A 15 10.47 -20.25 -30.58
N GLY A 16 10.89 -21.14 -29.68
CA GLY A 16 11.60 -20.78 -28.45
C GLY A 16 12.97 -20.12 -28.69
N ARG A 17 13.73 -20.55 -29.70
CA ARG A 17 15.03 -19.95 -30.04
C ARG A 17 14.87 -18.55 -30.62
N ARG A 18 13.81 -18.31 -31.41
CA ARG A 18 13.45 -16.98 -31.91
C ARG A 18 12.98 -16.05 -30.79
N VAL A 19 12.12 -16.54 -29.90
CA VAL A 19 11.64 -15.77 -28.73
C VAL A 19 12.81 -15.41 -27.82
N TRP A 20 13.69 -16.35 -27.50
CA TRP A 20 14.86 -16.08 -26.66
C TRP A 20 15.84 -15.10 -27.30
N ALA A 21 16.08 -15.21 -28.61
CA ALA A 21 16.88 -14.25 -29.36
C ALA A 21 16.28 -12.83 -29.33
N LEU A 22 14.95 -12.73 -29.42
CA LEU A 22 14.23 -11.46 -29.32
C LEU A 22 14.33 -10.88 -27.91
N VAL A 23 14.03 -11.67 -26.87
CA VAL A 23 14.15 -11.24 -25.46
C VAL A 23 15.56 -10.74 -25.15
N ARG A 24 16.60 -11.44 -25.60
CA ARG A 24 18.00 -11.01 -25.41
C ARG A 24 18.28 -9.68 -26.11
N LYS A 25 17.73 -9.46 -27.31
CA LYS A 25 17.89 -8.21 -28.06
C LYS A 25 17.23 -7.05 -27.32
N GLU A 26 15.97 -7.22 -26.93
CA GLU A 26 15.20 -6.19 -26.24
C GLU A 26 15.79 -5.90 -24.84
N ALA A 27 16.17 -6.93 -24.07
CA ALA A 27 16.82 -6.77 -22.77
C ALA A 27 18.13 -5.97 -22.87
N HIS A 28 18.96 -6.26 -23.88
CA HIS A 28 20.19 -5.49 -24.09
C HIS A 28 19.90 -4.03 -24.49
N GLN A 29 18.80 -3.78 -25.20
CA GLN A 29 18.37 -2.42 -25.53
C GLN A 29 17.87 -1.67 -24.30
N MET A 30 17.05 -2.32 -23.45
CA MET A 30 16.56 -1.74 -22.19
C MET A 30 17.71 -1.40 -21.23
N VAL A 31 18.72 -2.27 -21.12
CA VAL A 31 19.90 -2.02 -20.26
C VAL A 31 20.79 -0.89 -20.80
N ARG A 32 20.76 -0.60 -22.10
CA ARG A 32 21.52 0.52 -22.69
C ARG A 32 20.72 1.81 -22.75
N ASP A 33 19.42 1.77 -22.52
CA ASP A 33 18.58 2.97 -22.44
C ASP A 33 18.60 3.51 -21.00
N PRO A 34 19.34 4.61 -20.74
CA PRO A 34 19.44 5.18 -19.41
C PRO A 34 18.09 5.65 -18.86
N SER A 35 17.12 5.98 -19.73
CA SER A 35 15.78 6.41 -19.31
C SER A 35 14.97 5.24 -18.75
N SER A 36 15.04 4.08 -19.41
CA SER A 36 14.41 2.84 -18.97
C SER A 36 14.96 2.37 -17.62
N ILE A 37 16.28 2.42 -17.43
CA ILE A 37 16.92 2.12 -16.14
C ILE A 37 16.50 3.15 -15.08
N ALA A 38 16.52 4.44 -15.42
CA ALA A 38 16.14 5.50 -14.50
C ALA A 38 14.72 5.29 -13.96
N ILE A 39 13.71 5.08 -14.82
CA ILE A 39 12.34 4.83 -14.35
C ILE A 39 12.25 3.54 -13.52
N GLY A 40 12.94 2.48 -13.93
CA GLY A 40 12.96 1.20 -13.23
C GLY A 40 13.57 1.25 -11.82
N VAL A 41 14.40 2.27 -11.51
CA VAL A 41 15.05 2.43 -10.20
C VAL A 41 14.49 3.62 -9.43
N VAL A 42 14.35 4.77 -10.07
CA VAL A 42 13.93 6.03 -9.44
C VAL A 42 12.52 5.94 -8.91
N LEU A 43 11.57 5.38 -9.66
CA LEU A 43 10.20 5.21 -9.20
C LEU A 43 10.12 4.34 -7.93
N PRO A 44 10.68 3.12 -7.89
CA PRO A 44 10.64 2.33 -6.66
C PRO A 44 11.44 2.95 -5.50
N VAL A 45 12.56 3.64 -5.74
CA VAL A 45 13.26 4.39 -4.68
C VAL A 45 12.39 5.52 -4.13
N LEU A 46 11.74 6.30 -4.99
CA LEU A 46 10.78 7.32 -4.58
C LEU A 46 9.64 6.73 -3.76
N LEU A 47 9.10 5.58 -4.17
CA LEU A 47 8.07 4.88 -3.41
C LEU A 47 8.60 4.44 -2.04
N ILE A 48 9.79 3.86 -1.95
CA ILE A 48 10.40 3.48 -0.67
C ILE A 48 10.64 4.70 0.22
N LEU A 49 11.07 5.84 -0.34
CA LEU A 49 11.25 7.07 0.43
C LEU A 49 9.92 7.64 0.88
N LEU A 50 8.92 7.70 0.00
CA LEU A 50 7.58 8.16 0.36
C LEU A 50 6.97 7.28 1.43
N PHE A 51 7.01 5.96 1.29
CA PHE A 51 6.48 5.02 2.28
C PHE A 51 7.32 4.91 3.56
N GLY A 52 8.64 5.01 3.46
CA GLY A 52 9.55 4.85 4.59
C GLY A 52 9.75 6.11 5.41
N TYR A 53 9.64 7.30 4.80
CA TYR A 53 9.82 8.60 5.47
C TYR A 53 8.56 9.46 5.49
N GLY A 54 7.76 9.47 4.41
CA GLY A 54 6.71 10.46 4.20
C GLY A 54 5.30 10.00 4.55
N LEU A 55 5.04 8.70 4.53
CA LEU A 55 3.78 8.09 4.93
C LEU A 55 3.97 7.52 6.31
N SER A 56 3.16 7.99 7.26
CA SER A 56 3.06 7.40 8.59
C SER A 56 2.53 5.97 8.47
N LEU A 57 3.43 5.01 8.24
CA LEU A 57 3.17 3.58 8.41
C LEU A 57 3.25 3.18 9.89
N ASP A 58 3.64 4.12 10.77
CA ASP A 58 3.57 3.94 12.21
C ASP A 58 2.13 4.15 12.68
N VAL A 59 1.35 3.07 12.61
CA VAL A 59 0.03 2.96 13.25
C VAL A 59 0.11 2.81 14.76
N ARG A 60 1.31 2.89 15.36
CA ARG A 60 1.49 2.88 16.81
C ARG A 60 1.41 4.33 17.27
N HIS A 61 0.57 4.61 18.26
CA HIS A 61 0.34 5.96 18.81
C HIS A 61 -0.50 6.90 17.93
N VAL A 62 -1.50 6.38 17.21
CA VAL A 62 -2.44 7.27 16.50
C VAL A 62 -3.27 8.03 17.55
N PRO A 63 -3.22 9.38 17.60
CA PRO A 63 -3.94 10.15 18.59
C PRO A 63 -5.44 10.12 18.27
N VAL A 64 -6.23 9.50 19.13
CA VAL A 64 -7.68 9.29 18.93
C VAL A 64 -8.46 9.79 20.13
N ALA A 65 -9.53 10.56 19.87
CA ALA A 65 -10.48 10.94 20.89
C ALA A 65 -11.60 9.89 20.99
N VAL A 66 -11.84 9.34 22.18
CA VAL A 66 -12.99 8.45 22.46
C VAL A 66 -14.02 9.23 23.26
N VAL A 67 -15.22 9.42 22.71
CA VAL A 67 -16.32 10.17 23.33
C VAL A 67 -17.31 9.22 24.00
N LEU A 68 -17.45 9.35 25.32
CA LEU A 68 -18.43 8.67 26.16
C LEU A 68 -19.47 9.68 26.67
N GLU A 69 -20.63 9.72 26.00
CA GLU A 69 -21.74 10.60 26.40
C GLU A 69 -22.54 10.00 27.57
N ASP A 70 -22.73 8.67 27.57
CA ASP A 70 -23.32 7.92 28.68
C ASP A 70 -22.40 6.73 29.04
N PRO A 71 -21.79 6.72 30.24
CA PRO A 71 -20.81 5.71 30.61
C PRO A 71 -21.47 4.43 31.13
N SER A 72 -22.19 3.72 30.27
CA SER A 72 -22.67 2.36 30.55
C SER A 72 -21.49 1.40 30.78
N PRO A 73 -21.68 0.28 31.51
CA PRO A 73 -20.61 -0.71 31.71
C PRO A 73 -19.99 -1.21 30.40
N ALA A 74 -20.81 -1.45 29.37
CA ALA A 74 -20.36 -1.86 28.04
C ALA A 74 -19.57 -0.75 27.32
N ALA A 75 -20.03 0.51 27.41
CA ALA A 75 -19.32 1.65 26.84
C ALA A 75 -17.94 1.85 27.49
N ARG A 76 -17.83 1.68 28.80
CA ARG A 76 -16.56 1.74 29.54
C ARG A 76 -15.62 0.60 29.14
N GLU A 77 -16.13 -0.61 28.99
CA GLU A 77 -15.32 -1.75 28.56
C GLU A 77 -14.74 -1.53 27.15
N LEU A 78 -15.57 -1.05 26.22
CA LEU A 78 -15.12 -0.74 24.86
C LEU A 78 -14.04 0.36 24.88
N ALA A 79 -14.26 1.45 25.62
CA ALA A 79 -13.27 2.51 25.77
C ALA A 79 -11.96 2.02 26.40
N ALA A 80 -12.03 1.12 27.38
CA ALA A 80 -10.85 0.52 28.00
C ALA A 80 -10.05 -0.34 26.99
N ARG A 81 -10.74 -1.07 26.10
CA ARG A 81 -10.07 -1.83 25.02
C ARG A 81 -9.31 -0.93 24.06
N PHE A 82 -9.85 0.26 23.75
CA PHE A 82 -9.13 1.24 22.94
C PHE A 82 -7.88 1.78 23.66
N GLN A 83 -7.96 2.09 24.96
CA GLN A 83 -6.82 2.57 25.75
C GLN A 83 -5.71 1.54 25.93
N LEU A 84 -6.07 0.26 26.02
CA LEU A 84 -5.10 -0.84 26.20
C LEU A 84 -4.44 -1.25 24.87
N SER A 85 -4.92 -0.72 23.74
CA SER A 85 -4.36 -1.00 22.42
C SER A 85 -3.03 -0.25 22.23
N PRO A 86 -1.94 -0.92 21.80
CA PRO A 86 -0.66 -0.26 21.52
C PRO A 86 -0.71 0.60 20.24
N TYR A 87 -1.83 0.60 19.53
CA TYR A 87 -2.02 1.35 18.29
C TYR A 87 -2.55 2.77 18.51
N PHE A 88 -3.18 3.05 19.66
CA PHE A 88 -3.93 4.29 19.86
C PHE A 88 -3.47 5.05 21.11
N ASP A 89 -3.18 6.33 20.93
CA ASP A 89 -3.03 7.27 22.03
C ASP A 89 -4.41 7.88 22.31
N VAL A 90 -5.14 7.24 23.23
CA VAL A 90 -6.55 7.53 23.47
C VAL A 90 -6.73 8.67 24.47
N GLN A 91 -7.48 9.70 24.06
CA GLN A 91 -8.02 10.72 24.95
C GLN A 91 -9.51 10.47 25.18
N LEU A 92 -9.88 10.15 26.42
CA LEU A 92 -11.27 10.02 26.83
C LEU A 92 -11.92 11.39 27.00
N LEU A 93 -13.06 11.58 26.34
CA LEU A 93 -13.85 12.81 26.39
C LEU A 93 -15.31 12.47 26.70
N THR A 94 -16.02 13.42 27.31
CA THR A 94 -17.44 13.26 27.66
C THR A 94 -18.40 13.94 26.69
N ALA A 95 -17.87 14.71 25.74
CA ALA A 95 -18.67 15.53 24.83
C ALA A 95 -18.05 15.61 23.43
N MET A 96 -18.90 15.44 22.41
CA MET A 96 -18.51 15.53 21.01
C MET A 96 -17.94 16.92 20.60
N PRO A 97 -18.44 18.06 21.09
CA PRO A 97 -17.89 19.37 20.72
C PRO A 97 -16.40 19.52 21.09
N LEU A 98 -15.98 18.97 22.22
CA LEU A 98 -14.58 18.99 22.65
C LEU A 98 -13.69 18.11 21.76
N ALA A 99 -14.20 16.95 21.34
CA ALA A 99 -13.51 16.08 20.39
C ALA A 99 -13.32 16.77 19.03
N GLN A 100 -14.34 17.50 18.58
CA GLN A 100 -14.28 18.29 17.35
C GLN A 100 -13.25 19.41 17.44
N GLU A 101 -13.17 20.12 18.57
CA GLU A 101 -12.15 21.14 18.81
C GLU A 101 -10.74 20.55 18.73
N LEU A 102 -10.50 19.39 19.35
CA LEU A 102 -9.21 18.70 19.30
C LEU A 102 -8.85 18.24 17.88
N MET A 103 -9.82 17.80 17.09
CA MET A 103 -9.60 17.39 15.70
C MET A 103 -9.28 18.60 14.81
N LEU A 104 -9.99 19.72 14.98
CA LEU A 104 -9.69 20.98 14.29
C LEU A 104 -8.33 21.54 14.68
N ALA A 105 -7.94 21.39 15.94
CA ALA A 105 -6.62 21.75 16.45
C ALA A 105 -5.51 20.76 16.03
N ARG A 106 -5.83 19.71 15.25
CA ARG A 106 -4.90 18.65 14.81
C ARG A 106 -4.19 17.96 15.98
N LYS A 107 -4.83 17.92 17.15
CA LYS A 107 -4.36 17.21 18.35
C LYS A 107 -4.77 15.75 18.37
N VAL A 108 -5.81 15.41 17.61
CA VAL A 108 -6.25 14.04 17.34
C VAL A 108 -6.49 13.87 15.85
N ASP A 109 -6.20 12.69 15.33
CA ASP A 109 -6.38 12.31 13.94
C ASP A 109 -7.72 11.60 13.70
N GLY A 110 -8.40 11.18 14.77
CA GLY A 110 -9.71 10.52 14.68
C GLY A 110 -10.56 10.68 15.93
N VAL A 111 -11.87 10.51 15.76
CA VAL A 111 -12.86 10.54 16.84
C VAL A 111 -13.72 9.27 16.79
N VAL A 112 -13.78 8.54 17.90
CA VAL A 112 -14.65 7.38 18.12
C VAL A 112 -15.75 7.80 19.08
N ARG A 113 -16.98 7.89 18.59
CA ARG A 113 -18.15 8.23 19.42
C ARG A 113 -18.89 6.95 19.82
N ILE A 114 -18.97 6.67 21.10
CA ILE A 114 -19.76 5.57 21.65
C ILE A 114 -21.14 6.14 21.99
N ARG A 115 -22.18 5.62 21.32
CA ARG A 115 -23.54 6.10 21.53
C ARG A 115 -24.10 5.60 22.87
N PRO A 116 -25.04 6.34 23.48
CA PRO A 116 -25.67 5.95 24.74
C PRO A 116 -26.50 4.66 24.69
N ASP A 117 -26.90 4.21 23.50
CA ASP A 117 -27.78 3.06 23.27
C ASP A 117 -27.04 1.73 23.05
N PHE A 118 -25.75 1.67 23.40
CA PHE A 118 -24.90 0.49 23.20
C PHE A 118 -25.24 -0.68 24.15
#